data_AF-A0A1I4YK78-F1
#
_entry.id   AF-A0A1I4YK78-F1
#
_cell.length_a   1.000
_cell.length_b   1.000
_cell.length_c   1.000
_cell.angle_alpha   90.00
_cell.angle_beta   90.00
_cell.angle_gamma   90.00
#
_symmetry.space_group_name_H-M   'P 1'
#
loop_
_entity.id
_entity.type
_entity.pdbx_description
1 polymer ?
#
loop_
_entity_poly.entity_id
_entity_poly.type
_entity_poly.pdbx_seq_one_letter_code
_entity_poly.pdbx_strand_id
1 'polypeptide(L)'
;MMLRGKTDNHIICYHTQEFRVEGVIDEPIICISKDAWLGKGYYFWVDEEFAKYWGEDFKMSTGAYDVYSVEVDITDFLNTVFNEKHYFAFKKWIEKASNHFIKKNKTVTLKRLHQFLADNFWDKMGIKGIIYDDMPINVNHKPNRKYSVVIHSEDKRHSFFYYKKRIQLVSFGIDNISNFALHLEEQN
;
A
#
# COMPACT_ATOMS: atom_id res chain seq x y z
N MET A 1 -8.09 29.57 -4.17
CA MET A 1 -9.37 28.92 -3.86
C MET A 1 -9.09 27.79 -2.87
N MET A 2 -9.30 28.01 -1.56
CA MET A 2 -9.12 26.94 -0.57
C MET A 2 -10.39 26.11 -0.51
N LEU A 3 -10.34 24.88 -1.01
CA LEU A 3 -11.39 23.89 -0.76
C LEU A 3 -11.22 23.37 0.67
N ARG A 4 -11.80 24.06 1.66
CA ARG A 4 -12.04 23.49 2.99
C ARG A 4 -13.33 22.67 2.92
N GLY A 5 -13.25 21.48 2.34
CA GLY A 5 -14.26 20.44 2.51
C GLY A 5 -14.05 19.74 3.86
N LYS A 6 -15.13 19.31 4.50
CA LYS A 6 -15.11 18.39 5.65
C LYS A 6 -14.00 17.35 5.46
N THR A 7 -13.09 17.25 6.42
CA THR A 7 -12.19 16.09 6.50
C THR A 7 -13.04 14.91 6.95
N ASP A 8 -13.70 14.26 6.00
CA ASP A 8 -14.03 12.86 6.21
C ASP A 8 -12.70 12.13 6.28
N ASN A 9 -12.36 11.63 7.47
CA ASN A 9 -11.12 10.89 7.67
C ASN A 9 -11.25 9.45 7.15
N HIS A 10 -12.32 9.14 6.41
CA HIS A 10 -12.49 7.87 5.75
C HIS A 10 -12.02 7.94 4.30
N ILE A 11 -11.40 6.88 3.83
CA ILE A 11 -11.01 6.70 2.44
C ILE A 11 -11.52 5.36 1.92
N ILE A 12 -12.09 5.37 0.71
CA ILE A 12 -12.41 4.16 -0.02
C ILE A 12 -11.12 3.57 -0.58
N CYS A 13 -10.85 2.32 -0.25
CA CYS A 13 -9.70 1.58 -0.75
C CYS A 13 -10.15 0.22 -1.29
N TYR A 14 -9.21 -0.52 -1.87
CA TYR A 14 -9.46 -1.78 -2.58
C TYR A 14 -8.54 -2.89 -2.08
N HIS A 15 -9.13 -4.04 -1.74
CA HIS A 15 -8.42 -5.27 -1.38
C HIS A 15 -8.53 -6.28 -2.51
N THR A 16 -7.42 -6.90 -2.90
CA THR A 16 -7.41 -7.89 -3.99
C THR A 16 -7.05 -9.26 -3.45
N GLN A 17 -7.86 -10.26 -3.78
CA GLN A 17 -7.69 -11.63 -3.30
C GLN A 17 -7.93 -12.64 -4.43
N GLU A 18 -7.24 -13.79 -4.38
CA GLU A 18 -7.49 -14.90 -5.32
C GLU A 18 -8.95 -15.32 -5.23
N PHE A 19 -9.56 -15.59 -6.39
CA PHE A 19 -10.94 -16.06 -6.47
C PHE A 19 -11.11 -17.36 -5.69
N ARG A 20 -12.25 -17.49 -5.01
CA ARG A 20 -12.61 -18.66 -4.20
C ARG A 20 -13.95 -19.23 -4.65
N VAL A 21 -13.92 -20.51 -5.04
CA VAL A 21 -15.14 -21.24 -5.42
C VAL A 21 -16.10 -21.43 -4.25
N GLU A 22 -15.58 -21.37 -3.02
CA GLU A 22 -16.37 -21.45 -1.79
C GLU A 22 -17.19 -20.18 -1.52
N GLY A 23 -16.91 -19.09 -2.24
CA GLY A 23 -17.64 -17.84 -2.17
C GLY A 23 -16.80 -16.64 -1.72
N VAL A 24 -17.50 -15.50 -1.67
CA VAL A 24 -16.99 -14.18 -1.30
C VAL A 24 -16.48 -14.18 0.15
N ILE A 25 -15.38 -13.47 0.43
CA ILE A 25 -14.90 -13.27 1.79
C ILE A 25 -15.63 -12.08 2.46
N ASP A 26 -15.92 -12.21 3.75
CA ASP A 26 -16.65 -11.18 4.51
C ASP A 26 -15.72 -10.14 5.17
N GLU A 27 -14.42 -10.43 5.22
CA GLU A 27 -13.41 -9.57 5.86
C GLU A 27 -12.08 -9.60 5.07
N PRO A 28 -11.27 -8.52 5.12
CA PRO A 28 -9.98 -8.49 4.45
C PRO A 28 -9.00 -9.47 5.09
N ILE A 29 -8.12 -10.06 4.27
CA ILE A 29 -7.14 -11.03 4.76
C ILE A 29 -5.85 -10.30 5.17
N ILE A 30 -5.39 -10.58 6.39
CA ILE A 30 -4.13 -10.03 6.91
C ILE A 30 -2.91 -10.56 6.15
N CYS A 31 -2.04 -9.66 5.73
CA CYS A 31 -0.74 -10.02 5.17
C CYS A 31 0.26 -10.29 6.30
N ILE A 32 0.85 -11.49 6.29
CA ILE A 32 1.89 -11.92 7.25
C ILE A 32 3.24 -12.20 6.57
N SER A 33 3.37 -11.83 5.28
CA SER A 33 4.58 -12.11 4.50
C SER A 33 5.80 -11.42 5.11
N LYS A 34 6.95 -12.11 5.10
CA LYS A 34 8.25 -11.52 5.47
C LYS A 34 8.71 -10.44 4.49
N ASP A 35 8.16 -10.45 3.29
CA ASP A 35 8.48 -9.55 2.18
C ASP A 35 7.44 -8.41 2.07
N ALA A 36 6.52 -8.30 3.03
CA ALA A 36 5.57 -7.19 3.10
C ALA A 36 6.30 -5.87 3.39
N TRP A 37 6.10 -4.89 2.51
CA TRP A 37 6.83 -3.61 2.51
C TRP A 37 6.73 -2.81 3.81
N LEU A 38 5.60 -2.92 4.51
CA LEU A 38 5.29 -2.13 5.71
C LEU A 38 5.06 -3.00 6.95
N GLY A 39 5.41 -4.29 6.87
CA GLY A 39 5.21 -5.27 7.93
C GLY A 39 3.88 -6.02 7.85
N LYS A 40 3.46 -6.60 8.97
CA LYS A 40 2.20 -7.35 9.06
C LYS A 40 1.03 -6.37 9.13
N GLY A 41 -0.03 -6.60 8.36
CA GLY A 41 -1.24 -5.77 8.37
C GLY A 41 -2.20 -6.07 7.22
N TYR A 42 -3.31 -5.36 7.19
CA TYR A 42 -4.30 -5.41 6.11
C TYR A 42 -3.90 -4.40 5.03
N TYR A 43 -3.66 -4.88 3.82
CA TYR A 43 -3.17 -4.07 2.71
C TYR A 43 -4.28 -3.73 1.74
N PHE A 44 -4.28 -2.48 1.30
CA PHE A 44 -5.23 -1.92 0.36
C PHE A 44 -4.56 -1.00 -0.63
N TRP A 45 -5.14 -0.90 -1.82
CA TRP A 45 -4.82 0.10 -2.83
C TRP A 45 -5.83 1.24 -2.75
N VAL A 46 -5.36 2.49 -2.83
CA VAL A 46 -6.28 3.65 -2.91
C VAL A 46 -6.94 3.76 -4.28
N ASP A 47 -6.27 3.26 -5.33
CA ASP A 47 -6.77 3.30 -6.71
C ASP A 47 -7.11 1.88 -7.19
N GLU A 48 -8.33 1.70 -7.69
CA GLU A 48 -8.85 0.42 -8.20
C GLU A 48 -7.95 -0.15 -9.31
N GLU A 49 -7.37 0.71 -10.16
CA GLU A 49 -6.48 0.26 -11.23
C GLU A 49 -5.27 -0.51 -10.67
N PHE A 50 -4.69 -0.03 -9.57
CA PHE A 50 -3.54 -0.71 -8.96
C PHE A 50 -3.97 -1.97 -8.19
N ALA A 51 -5.21 -2.03 -7.72
CA ALA A 51 -5.79 -3.25 -7.19
C ALA A 51 -5.93 -4.33 -8.27
N LYS A 52 -6.38 -3.95 -9.48
CA LYS A 52 -6.46 -4.85 -10.64
C LYS A 52 -5.09 -5.34 -11.08
N TYR A 53 -4.13 -4.42 -11.24
CA TYR A 53 -2.76 -4.80 -11.61
C TYR A 53 -2.12 -5.76 -10.60
N TRP A 54 -2.38 -5.56 -9.31
CA TRP A 54 -1.94 -6.48 -8.26
C TRP A 54 -2.60 -7.85 -8.39
N GLY A 55 -3.90 -7.90 -8.70
CA GLY A 55 -4.63 -9.14 -8.95
C GLY A 55 -4.04 -9.94 -10.11
N GLU A 56 -3.89 -9.29 -11.26
CA GLU A 56 -3.29 -9.86 -12.47
C GLU A 56 -1.84 -10.34 -12.27
N ASP A 57 -1.09 -9.73 -11.34
CA ASP A 57 0.31 -10.08 -11.07
C ASP A 57 0.49 -11.20 -10.06
N PHE A 58 -0.35 -11.23 -9.03
CA PHE A 58 -0.09 -12.02 -7.82
C PHE A 58 -1.27 -12.85 -7.32
N LYS A 59 -2.46 -12.71 -7.89
CA LYS A 59 -3.68 -13.38 -7.42
C LYS A 59 -4.36 -14.25 -8.48
N MET A 60 -3.61 -14.66 -9.50
CA MET A 60 -4.10 -15.49 -10.61
C MET A 60 -3.91 -17.00 -10.41
N SER A 61 -3.51 -17.46 -9.21
CA SER A 61 -3.19 -18.89 -9.01
C SER A 61 -4.39 -19.82 -9.22
N THR A 62 -5.61 -19.32 -9.00
CA THR A 62 -6.89 -20.01 -9.23
C THR A 62 -7.50 -19.70 -10.61
N GLY A 63 -6.80 -18.92 -11.43
CA GLY A 63 -7.26 -18.49 -12.76
C GLY A 63 -7.98 -17.15 -12.78
N ALA A 64 -8.47 -16.65 -11.63
CA ALA A 64 -9.14 -15.37 -11.50
C ALA A 64 -8.88 -14.73 -10.13
N TYR A 65 -9.24 -13.45 -9.97
CA TYR A 65 -9.19 -12.73 -8.70
C TYR A 65 -10.42 -11.86 -8.46
N ASP A 66 -10.70 -11.57 -7.20
CA ASP A 66 -11.74 -10.63 -6.79
C ASP A 66 -11.12 -9.33 -6.27
N VAL A 67 -11.83 -8.23 -6.44
CA VAL A 67 -11.53 -6.94 -5.82
C VAL A 67 -12.68 -6.58 -4.89
N TYR A 68 -12.34 -6.19 -3.67
CA TYR A 68 -13.27 -5.74 -2.65
C TYR A 68 -13.05 -4.26 -2.38
N SER A 69 -14.12 -3.50 -2.20
CA SER A 69 -14.05 -2.13 -1.72
C SER A 69 -14.18 -2.11 -0.21
N VAL A 70 -13.59 -1.09 0.42
CA VAL A 70 -13.57 -0.95 1.87
C VAL A 70 -13.46 0.51 2.28
N GLU A 71 -14.09 0.88 3.38
CA GLU A 71 -13.90 2.17 4.03
C GLU A 71 -12.88 2.04 5.17
N VAL A 72 -11.85 2.88 5.15
CA VAL A 72 -10.81 2.90 6.18
C VAL A 72 -10.76 4.26 6.87
N ASP A 73 -10.89 4.29 8.19
CA ASP A 73 -10.61 5.47 9.01
C ASP A 73 -9.09 5.69 9.12
N ILE A 74 -8.62 6.77 8.50
CA ILE A 74 -7.20 7.16 8.44
C ILE A 74 -6.83 8.26 9.44
N THR A 75 -7.66 8.54 10.44
CA THR A 75 -7.39 9.56 11.47
C THR A 75 -6.02 9.37 12.12
N ASP A 76 -5.71 8.13 12.50
CA ASP A 76 -4.48 7.77 13.22
C ASP A 76 -3.42 7.14 12.28
N PHE A 77 -3.48 7.44 10.98
CA PHE A 77 -2.56 6.89 9.99
C PHE A 77 -1.38 7.83 9.71
N LEU A 78 -0.21 7.24 9.59
CA LEU A 78 0.98 7.95 9.14
C LEU A 78 0.94 8.13 7.62
N ASN A 79 0.35 9.24 7.15
CA ASN A 79 0.34 9.59 5.74
C ASN A 79 1.69 10.09 5.22
N THR A 80 2.56 9.20 4.72
CA THR A 80 3.88 9.58 4.20
C THR A 80 3.84 10.13 2.78
N VAL A 81 2.67 10.22 2.16
CA VAL A 81 2.50 10.61 0.74
C VAL A 81 2.16 12.08 0.61
N PHE A 82 1.19 12.57 1.39
CA PHE A 82 0.64 13.92 1.28
C PHE A 82 0.82 14.76 2.56
N ASN A 83 1.45 14.21 3.60
CA ASN A 83 1.77 14.96 4.81
C ASN A 83 3.30 14.99 5.02
N GLU A 84 3.87 16.17 4.81
CA GLU A 84 5.31 16.43 4.91
C GLU A 84 5.89 16.08 6.29
N LYS A 85 5.19 16.42 7.37
CA LYS A 85 5.64 16.12 8.74
C LYS A 85 5.69 14.61 8.97
N HIS A 86 4.66 13.90 8.50
CA HIS A 86 4.59 12.45 8.61
C HIS A 86 5.70 11.79 7.78
N TYR A 87 5.94 12.26 6.56
CA TYR A 87 7.04 11.82 5.72
C TYR A 87 8.40 11.93 6.42
N PHE A 88 8.74 13.11 6.95
CA PHE A 88 10.03 13.31 7.63
C PHE A 88 10.15 12.52 8.94
N ALA A 89 9.05 12.37 9.69
CA ALA A 89 9.01 11.54 10.88
C ALA A 89 9.28 10.06 10.53
N PHE A 90 8.55 9.53 9.54
CA PHE A 90 8.73 8.17 9.05
C PHE A 90 10.16 7.91 8.63
N LYS A 91 10.72 8.74 7.73
CA LYS A 91 12.11 8.66 7.27
C LYS A 91 13.09 8.58 8.44
N LYS A 92 12.96 9.48 9.40
CA LYS A 92 13.81 9.52 10.60
C LYS A 92 13.70 8.23 11.44
N TRP A 93 12.51 7.66 11.58
CA TRP A 93 12.32 6.41 12.31
C TRP A 93 12.91 5.20 11.60
N ILE A 94 12.73 5.09 10.27
CA ILE A 94 13.35 4.06 9.44
C ILE A 94 14.88 4.13 9.54
N GLU A 95 15.47 5.33 9.43
CA GLU A 95 16.92 5.54 9.55
C GLU A 95 17.44 5.15 10.95
N LYS A 96 16.71 5.53 12.01
CA LYS A 96 17.07 5.14 13.38
C LYS A 96 17.00 3.63 13.61
N ALA A 97 15.94 2.97 13.12
CA ALA A 97 15.78 1.53 13.23
C ALA A 97 16.88 0.78 12.45
N SER A 98 17.17 1.22 11.22
CA SER A 98 18.28 0.69 10.41
C SER A 98 19.62 0.81 11.15
N ASN A 99 19.92 2.00 11.67
CA ASN A 99 21.16 2.27 12.41
C ASN A 99 21.28 1.44 13.69
N HIS A 100 20.17 1.13 14.37
CA HIS A 100 20.16 0.24 15.53
C HIS A 100 20.69 -1.16 15.18
N PHE A 101 20.27 -1.72 14.04
CA PHE A 101 20.70 -3.04 13.60
C PHE A 101 22.14 -3.04 13.07
N ILE A 102 22.52 -2.03 12.30
CA ILE A 102 23.88 -1.86 11.78
C ILE A 102 24.89 -1.80 12.94
N LYS A 103 24.63 -0.97 13.96
CA LYS A 103 25.51 -0.87 15.16
C LYS A 103 25.65 -2.17 15.94
N LYS A 104 24.66 -3.07 15.83
CA LYS A 104 24.66 -4.39 16.47
C LYS A 104 25.19 -5.50 15.56
N ASN A 105 25.77 -5.15 14.41
CA ASN A 105 26.23 -6.08 13.38
C ASN A 105 25.14 -7.10 12.96
N LYS A 106 23.89 -6.62 12.87
CA LYS A 106 22.73 -7.42 12.44
C LYS A 106 22.30 -6.98 11.05
N THR A 107 21.97 -7.95 10.18
CA THR A 107 21.38 -7.68 8.86
C THR A 107 20.11 -6.83 8.99
N VAL A 108 19.98 -5.82 8.14
CA VAL A 108 18.75 -5.03 8.03
C VAL A 108 17.85 -5.71 7.00
N THR A 109 16.66 -6.13 7.40
CA THR A 109 15.64 -6.71 6.50
C THR A 109 14.31 -6.02 6.74
N LEU A 110 13.42 -6.00 5.73
CA LEU A 110 12.09 -5.39 5.82
C LEU A 110 11.33 -5.90 7.06
N LYS A 111 11.19 -7.22 7.17
CA LYS A 111 10.55 -7.87 8.33
C LYS A 111 11.14 -7.39 9.65
N ARG A 112 12.47 -7.40 9.80
CA ARG A 112 13.13 -7.05 11.07
C ARG A 112 12.92 -5.58 11.43
N LEU A 113 12.96 -4.70 10.43
CA LEU A 113 12.80 -3.27 10.61
C LEU A 113 11.36 -2.92 11.02
N HIS A 114 10.36 -3.44 10.28
CA HIS A 114 8.96 -3.17 10.59
C HIS A 114 8.47 -3.86 11.86
N GLN A 115 8.95 -5.08 12.15
CA GLN A 115 8.66 -5.72 13.44
C GLN A 115 9.22 -4.88 14.60
N PHE A 116 10.45 -4.39 14.48
CA PHE A 116 11.03 -3.52 15.50
C PHE A 116 10.23 -2.23 15.70
N LEU A 117 9.75 -1.61 14.62
CA LEU A 117 8.95 -0.40 14.72
C LEU A 117 7.56 -0.67 15.31
N ALA A 118 6.92 -1.77 14.94
CA ALA A 118 5.66 -2.22 15.53
C ALA A 118 5.80 -2.45 17.04
N ASP A 119 6.75 -3.29 17.45
CA ASP A 119 6.93 -3.69 18.84
C ASP A 119 7.32 -2.52 19.77
N ASN A 120 7.93 -1.46 19.21
CA ASN A 120 8.55 -0.40 20.03
C ASN A 120 7.93 0.98 19.86
N PHE A 121 7.23 1.28 18.76
CA PHE A 121 6.85 2.65 18.40
C PHE A 121 5.39 2.80 17.98
N TRP A 122 4.87 1.99 17.06
CA TRP A 122 3.54 2.21 16.45
C TRP A 122 2.43 2.33 17.48
N ASP A 123 2.23 1.29 18.30
CA ASP A 123 1.19 1.27 19.32
C ASP A 123 1.38 2.38 20.37
N LYS A 124 2.62 2.64 20.78
CA LYS A 124 2.94 3.69 21.78
C LYS A 124 2.64 5.10 21.28
N MET A 125 2.67 5.29 19.96
CA MET A 125 2.36 6.56 19.31
C MET A 125 0.90 6.64 18.84
N GLY A 126 0.11 5.59 19.09
CA GLY A 126 -1.26 5.48 18.60
C GLY A 126 -1.36 5.37 17.08
N ILE A 127 -0.28 4.99 16.38
CA ILE A 127 -0.28 4.87 14.92
C ILE A 127 -0.97 3.56 14.55
N LYS A 128 -2.11 3.65 13.86
CA LYS A 128 -2.92 2.48 13.48
C LYS A 128 -2.67 1.99 12.06
N GLY A 129 -1.93 2.75 11.26
CA GLY A 129 -1.57 2.36 9.92
C GLY A 129 -0.67 3.37 9.21
N ILE A 130 -0.31 3.06 7.97
CA ILE A 130 0.60 3.86 7.15
C ILE A 130 0.03 3.97 5.74
N ILE A 131 0.05 5.18 5.17
CA ILE A 131 -0.23 5.44 3.76
C ILE A 131 1.10 5.74 3.08
N TYR A 132 1.43 4.99 2.04
CA TYR A 132 2.75 4.96 1.41
C TYR A 132 2.66 4.96 -0.12
N ASP A 133 3.65 5.55 -0.79
CA ASP A 133 3.76 5.59 -2.25
C ASP A 133 4.68 4.45 -2.70
N ASP A 134 4.09 3.39 -3.25
CA ASP A 134 4.83 2.29 -3.86
C ASP A 134 5.48 2.77 -5.18
N MET A 135 6.78 2.58 -5.33
CA MET A 135 7.45 3.09 -6.52
C MET A 135 7.07 2.23 -7.74
N PRO A 136 6.55 2.81 -8.84
CA PRO A 136 6.21 2.03 -10.03
C PRO A 136 7.46 1.53 -10.74
N ILE A 137 7.30 0.42 -11.46
CA ILE A 137 8.22 0.04 -12.53
C ILE A 137 7.35 -0.23 -13.76
N ASN A 138 7.54 0.53 -14.83
CA ASN A 138 6.93 0.22 -16.13
C ASN A 138 7.52 -1.11 -16.62
N VAL A 139 6.74 -2.18 -16.50
CA VAL A 139 7.18 -3.52 -16.91
C VAL A 139 7.08 -3.65 -18.44
N ASN A 140 8.19 -3.93 -19.12
CA ASN A 140 8.26 -3.97 -20.59
C ASN A 140 7.28 -4.97 -21.23
N HIS A 141 6.92 -6.05 -20.51
CA HIS A 141 6.03 -7.09 -21.00
C HIS A 141 4.54 -6.80 -20.77
N LYS A 142 4.17 -5.68 -20.12
CA LYS A 142 2.77 -5.24 -19.97
C LYS A 142 2.61 -3.80 -20.48
N PRO A 143 2.73 -3.57 -21.81
CA PRO A 143 2.78 -2.22 -22.40
C PRO A 143 1.48 -1.42 -22.20
N ASN A 144 0.37 -2.09 -21.89
CA ASN A 144 -0.91 -1.47 -21.57
C ASN A 144 -0.96 -0.88 -20.16
N ARG A 145 -0.03 -1.27 -19.27
CA ARG A 145 0.09 -0.71 -17.92
C ARG A 145 1.12 0.41 -17.92
N LYS A 146 0.66 1.65 -18.05
CA LYS A 146 1.51 2.84 -18.07
C LYS A 146 1.37 3.60 -16.76
N TYR A 147 2.30 3.40 -15.84
CA TYR A 147 2.39 4.17 -14.58
C TYR A 147 2.90 5.59 -14.80
N SER A 148 3.48 5.86 -15.95
CA SER A 148 4.14 7.12 -16.29
C SER A 148 3.99 7.38 -17.78
N VAL A 149 3.58 8.59 -18.13
CA VAL A 149 3.34 8.98 -19.53
C VAL A 149 4.13 10.26 -19.80
N VAL A 150 5.34 10.11 -20.32
CA VAL A 150 5.96 11.02 -21.31
C VAL A 150 7.09 10.21 -21.98
N ILE A 151 7.21 10.32 -23.30
CA ILE A 151 8.41 10.02 -24.08
C ILE A 151 8.78 11.36 -24.71
N HIS A 152 9.80 12.06 -24.21
CA HIS A 152 10.38 13.16 -24.98
C HIS A 152 11.68 12.72 -25.63
N SER A 153 11.76 13.05 -26.91
CA SER A 153 12.97 13.04 -27.71
C SER A 153 12.73 14.02 -28.84
N GLU A 154 13.54 15.07 -28.92
CA GLU A 154 14.07 15.42 -30.24
C GLU A 154 15.35 14.59 -30.50
N ASP A 155 16.21 14.35 -29.50
CA ASP A 155 17.50 13.64 -29.67
C ASP A 155 17.74 12.35 -28.84
N LYS A 156 16.68 11.63 -28.48
CA LYS A 156 16.63 10.34 -27.74
C LYS A 156 17.11 10.36 -26.27
N ARG A 157 16.19 9.97 -25.38
CA ARG A 157 16.30 8.86 -24.39
C ARG A 157 14.97 8.83 -23.64
N HIS A 158 14.30 7.68 -23.62
CA HIS A 158 12.99 7.52 -22.98
C HIS A 158 13.07 8.00 -21.52
N SER A 159 12.41 9.13 -21.23
CA SER A 159 12.34 9.71 -19.89
C SER A 159 10.87 9.71 -19.48
N PHE A 160 10.49 8.78 -18.60
CA PHE A 160 9.12 8.61 -18.16
C PHE A 160 8.73 9.73 -17.18
N PHE A 161 7.59 10.39 -17.42
CA PHE A 161 6.99 11.30 -16.44
C PHE A 161 6.02 10.55 -15.53
N TYR A 162 6.44 10.30 -14.28
CA TYR A 162 5.61 9.68 -13.26
C TYR A 162 4.69 10.73 -12.63
N TYR A 163 3.38 10.58 -12.88
CA TYR A 163 2.36 11.48 -12.33
C TYR A 163 1.32 10.75 -11.48
N LYS A 164 1.18 9.43 -11.65
CA LYS A 164 0.15 8.62 -10.99
C LYS A 164 0.73 7.84 -9.81
N LYS A 165 0.58 8.36 -8.58
CA LYS A 165 1.08 7.72 -7.37
C LYS A 165 0.42 6.36 -7.11
N ARG A 166 1.21 5.31 -6.86
CA ARG A 166 0.70 3.98 -6.47
C ARG A 166 0.57 3.92 -4.96
N ILE A 167 -0.54 4.43 -4.46
CA ILE A 167 -0.71 4.58 -3.02
C ILE A 167 -1.23 3.28 -2.41
N GLN A 168 -0.43 2.70 -1.53
CA GLN A 168 -0.84 1.62 -0.65
C GLN A 168 -1.18 2.17 0.73
N LEU A 169 -2.17 1.54 1.34
CA LEU A 169 -2.52 1.71 2.73
C LEU A 169 -2.31 0.37 3.44
N VAL A 170 -1.63 0.39 4.58
CA VAL A 170 -1.60 -0.73 5.52
C VAL A 170 -2.31 -0.33 6.81
N SER A 171 -3.30 -1.11 7.23
CA SER A 171 -3.90 -1.03 8.56
C SER A 171 -3.30 -2.10 9.46
N PHE A 172 -2.87 -1.75 10.67
CA PHE A 172 -2.34 -2.70 11.65
C PHE A 172 -3.44 -3.39 12.45
N GLY A 173 -4.64 -2.81 12.49
CA GLY A 173 -5.83 -3.35 13.15
C GLY A 173 -7.04 -3.40 12.21
N ILE A 174 -7.99 -4.27 12.52
CA ILE A 174 -9.27 -4.38 11.77
C ILE A 174 -10.30 -3.34 12.24
N ASP A 175 -10.08 -2.72 13.40
CA ASP A 175 -10.97 -1.77 14.05
C ASP A 175 -11.23 -0.49 13.25
N ASN A 176 -10.33 -0.13 12.33
CA ASN A 176 -10.45 1.07 11.48
C ASN A 176 -11.01 0.73 10.09
N ILE A 177 -11.52 -0.48 9.91
CA ILE A 177 -11.98 -1.01 8.64
C ILE A 177 -13.48 -1.26 8.74
N SER A 178 -14.23 -0.78 7.77
CA SER A 178 -15.68 -0.97 7.70
C SER A 178 -16.15 -1.09 6.26
N ASN A 179 -17.39 -1.52 6.07
CA ASN A 179 -18.03 -1.60 4.75
C ASN A 179 -17.21 -2.41 3.73
N PHE A 180 -16.63 -3.53 4.17
CA PHE A 180 -15.92 -4.46 3.30
C PHE A 180 -16.94 -5.22 2.43
N ALA A 181 -16.87 -5.02 1.12
CA ALA A 181 -17.83 -5.60 0.19
C ALA A 181 -17.17 -5.98 -1.13
N LEU A 182 -17.69 -7.03 -1.78
CA LEU A 182 -17.29 -7.39 -3.13
C LEU A 182 -17.56 -6.20 -4.07
N HIS A 183 -16.54 -5.83 -4.83
CA HIS A 183 -16.58 -4.70 -5.76
C HIS A 183 -16.47 -5.16 -7.21
N LEU A 184 -15.56 -6.10 -7.50
CA LEU A 184 -15.42 -6.77 -8.79
C LEU A 184 -15.20 -8.26 -8.56
N GLU A 185 -15.98 -9.08 -9.25
CA GLU A 185 -15.99 -10.54 -9.10
C GLU A 185 -15.28 -11.20 -10.29
N GLU A 186 -14.49 -12.24 -10.03
CA GLU A 186 -13.94 -13.17 -11.03
C GLU A 186 -13.24 -12.47 -12.21
N GLN A 187 -12.30 -11.58 -11.89
CA GLN A 187 -11.49 -10.86 -12.86
C GLN A 187 -10.37 -11.75 -13.43
N ASN A 188 -10.12 -11.65 -14.74
CA ASN A 188 -9.14 -12.43 -15.49
C ASN A 188 -8.04 -11.55 -16.12
#